data_AF-X1UDR5-F1
#
_entry.id   AF-X1UDR5-F1
#
_cell.length_a   1.000
_cell.length_b   1.000
_cell.length_c   1.000
_cell.angle_alpha   90.00
_cell.angle_beta   90.00
_cell.angle_gamma   90.00
#
_symmetry.space_group_name_H-M   'P 1'
#
loop_
_entity.id
_entity.type
_entity.pdbx_description
1 polymer ?
#
loop_
_entity_poly.entity_id
_entity_poly.type
_entity_poly.pdbx_seq_one_letter_code
_entity_poly.pdbx_strand_id
1 'polypeptide(L)' 'DQKYKARAAGIIIVAEQMGIEDTLHTLRQFTDEFSIEKNKIFIATGYAHKIGDAKNNLPLVEEARKLGRQMVESLKEGS' A
#
# COMPACT_ATOMS: atom_id res chain seq x y z
N ASP A 1 3.33 2.00 24.34
CA ASP A 1 2.63 0.71 24.15
C ASP A 1 2.29 0.49 22.69
N GLN A 2 2.91 -0.51 22.05
CA GLN A 2 2.51 -0.96 20.71
C GLN A 2 1.26 -1.83 20.85
N LYS A 3 0.13 -1.34 20.35
CA LYS A 3 -1.18 -1.96 20.54
C LYS A 3 -1.42 -3.14 19.59
N TYR A 4 -0.78 -3.13 18.42
CA TYR A 4 -0.96 -4.14 17.38
C TYR A 4 0.38 -4.57 16.77
N LYS A 5 0.45 -5.83 16.32
CA LYS A 5 1.62 -6.39 15.61
C LYS A 5 1.19 -6.91 14.25
N ALA A 6 1.85 -6.45 13.19
CA ALA A 6 1.73 -6.98 11.85
C ALA A 6 3.11 -7.31 11.26
N ARG A 7 3.15 -8.34 10.40
CA ARG A 7 4.41 -8.79 9.75
C ARG A 7 4.75 -7.97 8.49
N ALA A 8 3.74 -7.44 7.82
CA ALA A 8 3.85 -6.60 6.62
C ALA A 8 2.57 -5.76 6.45
N ALA A 9 2.66 -4.64 5.72
CA ALA A 9 1.52 -3.82 5.31
C ALA A 9 1.59 -3.46 3.83
N GLY A 10 0.41 -3.39 3.21
CA GLY A 10 0.24 -2.89 1.84
C GLY A 10 -0.69 -1.68 1.86
N ILE A 11 -0.26 -0.61 1.20
CA ILE A 11 -1.03 0.63 1.03
C ILE A 11 -1.32 0.81 -0.45
N ILE A 12 -2.59 0.89 -0.82
CA ILE A 12 -3.03 1.18 -2.19
C ILE A 12 -3.85 2.47 -2.16
N ILE A 13 -3.41 3.48 -2.91
CA ILE A 13 -4.08 4.78 -2.98
C ILE A 13 -4.44 5.05 -4.43
N VAL A 14 -5.72 5.34 -4.68
CA VAL A 14 -6.21 5.77 -5.99
C VAL A 14 -6.95 7.08 -5.80
N ALA A 15 -6.53 8.13 -6.51
CA ALA A 15 -7.12 9.47 -6.42
C ALA A 15 -7.47 10.01 -7.81
N GLU A 16 -8.27 11.08 -7.90
CA GLU A 16 -8.59 11.67 -9.20
C GLU A 16 -7.44 12.51 -9.78
N GLN A 17 -6.93 13.45 -8.99
CA GLN A 17 -5.84 14.35 -9.40
C GLN A 17 -4.91 14.75 -8.24
N MET A 18 -5.43 14.84 -7.01
CA MET A 18 -4.67 15.29 -5.84
C MET A 18 -5.02 14.48 -4.58
N GLY A 19 -4.19 14.60 -3.55
CA GLY A 19 -4.42 13.99 -2.23
C GLY A 19 -3.75 12.64 -2.03
N ILE A 20 -2.93 12.17 -2.99
CA ILE A 20 -2.14 10.95 -2.82
C ILE A 20 -1.13 11.12 -1.68
N GLU A 21 -0.42 12.24 -1.66
CA GLU A 21 0.64 12.54 -0.69
C GLU A 21 0.06 12.68 0.73
N ASP A 22 -1.04 13.43 0.88
CA ASP A 22 -1.71 13.64 2.16
C ASP A 22 -2.29 12.33 2.70
N THR A 23 -2.90 11.53 1.82
CA THR A 23 -3.41 10.19 2.16
C THR A 23 -2.27 9.27 2.57
N LEU A 24 -1.16 9.28 1.82
CA LEU A 24 0.00 8.45 2.12
C LEU A 24 0.63 8.86 3.46
N HIS A 25 0.73 10.15 3.74
CA HIS A 25 1.23 10.66 5.01
C HIS A 25 0.38 10.15 6.18
N THR A 26 -0.94 10.30 6.06
CA THR A 26 -1.90 9.88 7.10
C THR A 26 -1.88 8.37 7.31
N LEU A 27 -1.85 7.59 6.22
CA LEU A 27 -1.79 6.12 6.31
C LEU A 27 -0.47 5.63 6.91
N ARG A 28 0.65 6.30 6.63
CA ARG A 28 1.94 5.99 7.28
C ARG A 28 1.87 6.19 8.79
N GLN A 29 1.33 7.32 9.25
CA GLN A 29 1.14 7.58 10.67
C GLN A 29 0.25 6.53 11.33
N PHE A 30 -0.83 6.12 10.67
CA PHE A 30 -1.68 5.04 11.16
C PHE A 30 -0.94 3.70 11.24
N THR A 31 -0.10 3.37 10.26
CA THR A 31 0.67 2.12 10.28
C THR A 31 1.73 2.03 11.37
N ASP A 32 2.16 3.17 11.94
CA ASP A 32 3.13 3.20 13.05
C ASP A 32 2.58 2.48 14.30
N GLU A 33 1.25 2.37 14.45
CA GLU A 33 0.61 1.63 15.55
C GLU A 33 0.81 0.10 15.48
N PHE A 34 1.27 -0.43 14.33
CA PHE A 34 1.29 -1.87 14.03
C PHE A 34 2.67 -2.53 14.13
N SER A 35 3.70 -1.83 14.59
CA SER A 35 5.04 -2.40 14.82
C SER A 35 5.71 -2.99 13.57
N ILE A 36 5.44 -2.43 12.40
CA ILE A 36 5.91 -2.97 11.11
C ILE A 36 7.28 -2.38 10.78
N GLU A 37 8.22 -3.23 10.36
CA GLU A 37 9.50 -2.76 9.84
C GLU A 37 9.27 -1.90 8.57
N LYS A 38 9.98 -0.78 8.44
CA LYS A 38 9.76 0.18 7.34
C LYS A 38 9.94 -0.43 5.94
N ASN A 39 10.85 -1.40 5.79
CA ASN A 39 11.07 -2.15 4.55
C ASN A 39 9.98 -3.19 4.24
N LYS A 40 9.03 -3.41 5.15
CA LYS A 40 7.88 -4.31 5.00
C LYS A 40 6.54 -3.55 4.84
N ILE A 41 6.64 -2.25 4.52
CA ILE A 41 5.51 -1.41 4.12
C ILE A 41 5.63 -1.14 2.62
N PHE A 42 4.69 -1.69 1.85
CA PHE A 42 4.66 -1.60 0.40
C PHE A 42 3.56 -0.64 -0.05
N ILE A 43 3.83 0.16 -1.08
CA ILE A 43 2.95 1.25 -1.50
C ILE A 43 2.73 1.18 -3.01
N ALA A 44 1.48 1.27 -3.43
CA ALA A 44 1.08 1.47 -4.82
C ALA A 44 0.14 2.67 -4.90
N THR A 45 0.42 3.60 -5.80
CA THR A 45 -0.37 4.83 -5.98
C THR A 45 -0.75 5.00 -7.44
N GLY A 46 -1.92 5.57 -7.70
CA GLY A 46 -2.28 5.96 -9.07
C GLY A 46 -3.50 6.85 -9.15
N TYR A 47 -3.81 7.25 -10.38
CA TYR A 47 -4.91 8.15 -10.68
C TYR A 47 -6.06 7.45 -11.42
N ALA A 48 -7.30 7.80 -11.08
CA ALA A 48 -8.53 7.35 -11.70
C ALA A 48 -9.59 8.45 -11.65
N HIS A 49 -10.23 8.75 -12.78
CA HIS A 49 -11.21 9.84 -12.87
C HIS A 49 -12.63 9.42 -12.50
N LYS A 50 -12.94 8.13 -12.65
CA LYS A 50 -14.24 7.56 -12.29
C LYS A 50 -14.10 6.12 -11.79
N ILE A 51 -15.18 5.67 -11.15
CA ILE A 51 -15.33 4.28 -10.71
C ILE A 51 -15.13 3.35 -11.91
N GLY A 52 -14.23 2.37 -11.75
CA GLY A 52 -13.91 1.39 -12.78
C GLY A 52 -12.69 1.72 -13.65
N ASP A 53 -12.18 2.95 -13.65
CA ASP A 53 -11.00 3.32 -14.44
C ASP A 53 -9.77 2.49 -14.08
N ALA A 54 -9.60 2.20 -12.78
CA ALA A 54 -8.49 1.39 -12.30
C ALA A 54 -8.43 0.01 -12.97
N LYS A 55 -9.57 -0.60 -13.33
CA LYS A 55 -9.62 -1.91 -14.00
C LYS A 55 -9.03 -1.86 -15.41
N ASN A 56 -9.18 -0.72 -16.09
CA ASN A 56 -8.72 -0.52 -17.46
C ASN A 56 -7.32 0.10 -17.52
N ASN A 57 -6.82 0.58 -16.37
CA ASN A 57 -5.45 1.08 -16.21
C ASN A 57 -4.50 -0.09 -15.90
N LEU A 58 -4.04 -0.78 -16.95
CA LEU A 58 -3.12 -1.91 -16.83
C LEU A 58 -1.88 -1.60 -15.96
N PRO A 59 -1.18 -0.46 -16.13
CA PRO A 59 -0.06 -0.09 -15.26
C PRO A 59 -0.41 -0.07 -13.77
N LEU A 60 -1.56 0.52 -13.41
CA LEU A 60 -2.01 0.58 -12.02
C LEU A 60 -2.31 -0.81 -11.45
N VAL A 61 -2.93 -1.68 -12.25
CA VAL A 61 -3.19 -3.08 -11.87
C VAL A 61 -1.88 -3.85 -11.71
N GLU A 62 -0.89 -3.62 -12.57
CA GLU A 62 0.41 -4.27 -12.48
C GLU A 62 1.19 -3.85 -11.24
N GLU A 63 1.18 -2.58 -10.87
CA GLU A 63 1.77 -2.10 -9.62
C GLU A 63 1.07 -2.70 -8.39
N ALA A 64 -0.26 -2.78 -8.39
CA ALA A 64 -0.99 -3.46 -7.31
C ALA A 64 -0.63 -4.96 -7.21
N ARG A 65 -0.48 -5.65 -8.34
CA ARG A 65 -0.04 -7.06 -8.38
C ARG A 65 1.40 -7.21 -7.90
N LYS A 66 2.29 -6.30 -8.28
CA LYS A 66 3.69 -6.27 -7.83
C LYS A 66 3.77 -6.09 -6.32
N LEU A 67 3.01 -5.15 -5.77
CA LEU A 67 2.86 -4.96 -4.32
C LEU A 67 2.45 -6.25 -3.62
N GLY A 68 1.44 -6.96 -4.13
CA GLY A 68 1.01 -8.24 -3.56
C GLY A 68 2.12 -9.31 -3.56
N ARG A 69 2.92 -9.40 -4.64
CA ARG A 69 4.07 -10.32 -4.69
C ARG A 69 5.14 -9.96 -3.65
N GLN A 70 5.49 -8.69 -3.54
CA GLN A 70 6.47 -8.21 -2.55
C GLN A 70 6.00 -8.48 -1.11
N MET A 71 4.71 -8.30 -0.83
CA MET A 71 4.14 -8.68 0.46
C MET A 71 4.30 -10.17 0.74
N VAL A 72 3.97 -11.04 -0.21
CA VAL A 72 4.12 -12.49 -0.07
C VAL A 72 5.58 -12.88 0.17
N GLU A 73 6.53 -12.27 -0.56
CA GLU A 73 7.97 -12.50 -0.39
C GLU A 73 8.42 -12.11 1.02
N SER A 74 8.04 -10.91 1.50
CA SER A 74 8.39 -10.43 2.84
C SER A 74 7.86 -11.31 3.98
N LEU A 75 6.73 -11.99 3.75
CA LEU A 75 6.13 -12.92 4.71
C LEU A 75 6.84 -14.27 4.74
N LYS A 76 7.55 -14.64 3.66
CA LYS A 76 8.33 -15.89 3.58
C LYS A 76 9.72 -15.76 4.19
N GLU A 77 10.33 -14.58 4.14
CA GLU A 77 11.67 -14.32 4.71
C GLU A 77 11.72 -14.41 6.24
N GLY A 78 10.56 -14.42 6.91
CA GLY A 78 10.45 -14.60 8.36
C GLY A 78 9.76 -15.89 8.79
N SER A 79 9.75 -16.92 7.95
CA SER A 79 9.23 -18.27 8.25
C SER A 79 10.36 -19.28 8.43
#